data_AF-A0A536FY62-F1
#
_entry.id   AF-A0A536FY62-F1
#
_cell.length_a   1.000
_cell.length_b   1.000
_cell.length_c   1.000
_cell.angle_alpha   90.00
_cell.angle_beta   90.00
_cell.angle_gamma   90.00
#
_symmetry.space_group_name_H-M   'P 1'
#
loop_
_entity.id
_entity.type
_entity.pdbx_description
1 polymer ?
#
loop_
_entity_poly.entity_id
_entity_poly.type
_entity_poly.pdbx_seq_one_letter_code
_entity_poly.pdbx_strand_id
1 'polypeptide(L)'
;MDLARSAALRRGVRLEVVTIAWMFVEAIVALGAGIAARSVLLTAFGVDSAVELLSGIVLYRRLAGESNHAATVDVERLENLTTRISAVLLVLLCAYVLLSSLAGLVFRVIPEGSVVGVAVTLVAVI
;
A
#
# COMPACT_ATOMS: atom_id res chain seq x y z
N MET A 1 -13.84 -27.56 16.24
CA MET A 1 -13.09 -26.64 15.35
C MET A 1 -12.14 -27.46 14.51
N ASP A 2 -12.33 -27.46 13.19
CA ASP A 2 -11.60 -28.35 12.27
C ASP A 2 -10.11 -28.03 12.23
N LEU A 3 -9.27 -29.06 12.42
CA LEU A 3 -7.80 -28.95 12.40
C LEU A 3 -7.28 -28.28 11.11
N ALA A 4 -7.98 -28.48 9.99
CA ALA A 4 -7.70 -27.85 8.71
C ALA A 4 -7.82 -26.31 8.76
N ARG A 5 -8.85 -25.77 9.46
CA ARG A 5 -9.06 -24.33 9.60
C ARG A 5 -7.95 -23.68 10.43
N SER A 6 -7.57 -24.29 11.55
CA SER A 6 -6.47 -23.78 12.38
C SER A 6 -5.12 -23.81 11.68
N ALA A 7 -4.87 -24.81 10.82
CA ALA A 7 -3.66 -24.87 10.00
C ALA A 7 -3.66 -23.78 8.90
N ALA A 8 -4.79 -23.54 8.24
CA ALA A 8 -4.95 -22.48 7.24
C ALA A 8 -4.74 -21.08 7.84
N LEU A 9 -5.34 -20.81 9.01
CA LEU A 9 -5.16 -19.53 9.72
C LEU A 9 -3.68 -19.26 10.06
N ARG A 10 -2.95 -20.27 10.59
CA ARG A 10 -1.52 -20.13 10.89
C ARG A 10 -0.67 -19.86 9.64
N ARG A 11 -1.01 -20.47 8.50
CA ARG A 11 -0.33 -20.15 7.23
C ARG A 11 -0.67 -18.75 6.75
N GLY A 12 -1.95 -18.35 6.82
CA GLY A 12 -2.40 -17.00 6.48
C GLY A 12 -1.65 -15.94 7.26
N VAL A 13 -1.55 -16.08 8.59
CA VAL A 13 -0.78 -15.15 9.44
C VAL A 13 0.68 -15.07 9.01
N ARG A 14 1.34 -16.19 8.69
CA ARG A 14 2.73 -16.19 8.24
C ARG A 14 2.92 -15.51 6.89
N LEU A 15 2.02 -15.76 5.94
CA LEU A 15 2.06 -15.12 4.62
C LEU A 15 1.85 -13.61 4.76
N GLU A 16 0.88 -13.21 5.58
CA GLU A 16 0.57 -11.80 5.81
C GLU A 16 1.76 -11.03 6.39
N VAL A 17 2.50 -11.62 7.32
CA VAL A 17 3.72 -11.01 7.87
C VAL A 17 4.78 -10.78 6.78
N VAL A 18 4.94 -11.73 5.87
CA VAL A 18 5.88 -11.59 4.74
C VAL A 18 5.41 -10.48 3.80
N THR A 19 4.12 -10.46 3.46
CA THR A 19 3.54 -9.42 2.59
C THR A 19 3.68 -8.03 3.20
N ILE A 20 3.33 -7.86 4.48
CA ILE A 20 3.50 -6.59 5.22
C ILE A 20 4.95 -6.14 5.20
N ALA A 21 5.90 -7.04 5.46
CA ALA A 21 7.31 -6.70 5.46
C ALA A 21 7.79 -6.27 4.06
N TRP A 22 7.33 -6.95 3.02
CA TRP A 22 7.65 -6.61 1.64
C TRP A 22 7.07 -5.25 1.23
N MET A 23 5.76 -5.03 1.48
CA MET A 23 5.08 -3.76 1.20
C MET A 23 5.72 -2.59 1.94
N PHE A 24 6.18 -2.80 3.17
CA PHE A 24 6.89 -1.76 3.92
C PHE A 24 8.21 -1.35 3.25
N VAL A 25 9.00 -2.32 2.80
CA VAL A 25 10.25 -2.06 2.07
C VAL A 25 9.95 -1.34 0.75
N GLU A 26 8.96 -1.82 0.01
CA GLU A 26 8.53 -1.25 -1.25
C GLU A 26 8.08 0.21 -1.11
N ALA A 27 7.20 0.50 -0.14
CA ALA A 27 6.75 1.85 0.16
C ALA A 27 7.92 2.79 0.47
N ILE A 28 8.88 2.36 1.31
CA ILE A 28 10.05 3.19 1.65
C ILE A 28 10.92 3.45 0.43
N VAL A 29 11.24 2.41 -0.33
CA VAL A 29 12.12 2.53 -1.51
C VAL A 29 11.44 3.38 -2.59
N ALA A 30 10.16 3.15 -2.87
CA ALA A 30 9.39 3.89 -3.86
C ALA A 30 9.21 5.36 -3.49
N LEU A 31 8.84 5.66 -2.24
CA LEU A 31 8.72 7.05 -1.77
C LEU A 31 10.08 7.76 -1.78
N GLY A 32 11.13 7.11 -1.28
CA GLY A 32 12.47 7.68 -1.27
C GLY A 32 13.00 7.98 -2.68
N ALA A 33 12.88 7.01 -3.59
CA ALA A 33 13.25 7.18 -5.00
C ALA A 33 12.36 8.21 -5.71
N GLY A 34 11.06 8.22 -5.42
CA GLY A 34 10.10 9.16 -5.98
C GLY A 34 10.40 10.59 -5.62
N ILE A 35 10.70 10.87 -4.35
CA ILE A 35 11.09 12.20 -3.88
C ILE A 35 12.44 12.61 -4.48
N ALA A 36 13.45 11.74 -4.42
CA ALA A 36 14.78 12.02 -4.93
C ALA A 36 14.80 12.31 -6.44
N ALA A 37 14.01 11.55 -7.21
CA ALA A 37 13.88 11.72 -8.66
C ALA A 37 12.80 12.73 -9.08
N ARG A 38 12.08 13.35 -8.12
CA ARG A 38 10.88 14.17 -8.37
C ARG A 38 9.86 13.46 -9.27
N SER A 39 9.75 12.15 -9.13
CA SER A 39 8.90 11.28 -9.95
C SER A 39 7.53 11.13 -9.30
N VAL A 40 6.52 11.66 -10.00
CA VAL A 40 5.11 11.53 -9.61
C VAL A 40 4.70 10.05 -9.55
N LEU A 41 5.16 9.25 -10.51
CA LEU A 41 4.83 7.83 -10.64
C LEU A 41 5.36 7.00 -9.46
N LEU A 42 6.64 7.15 -9.11
CA LEU A 42 7.26 6.43 -7.99
C LEU A 42 6.67 6.86 -6.65
N THR A 43 6.41 8.16 -6.50
CA THR A 43 5.77 8.69 -5.29
C THR A 43 4.36 8.14 -5.15
N ALA A 44 3.59 8.12 -6.24
CA ALA A 44 2.24 7.58 -6.26
C ALA A 44 2.20 6.08 -5.92
N PHE A 45 3.10 5.31 -6.53
CA PHE A 45 3.26 3.89 -6.26
C PHE A 45 3.61 3.62 -4.78
N GLY A 46 4.52 4.41 -4.20
CA GLY A 46 4.88 4.28 -2.80
C GLY A 46 3.75 4.62 -1.83
N VAL A 47 2.91 5.62 -2.16
CA VAL A 47 1.71 5.95 -1.37
C VAL A 47 0.66 4.83 -1.47
N ASP A 48 0.48 4.24 -2.64
CA ASP A 48 -0.45 3.13 -2.85
C ASP A 48 -0.03 1.88 -2.05
N SER A 49 1.26 1.52 -2.11
CA SER A 49 1.83 0.44 -1.29
C SER A 49 1.65 0.68 0.22
N ALA A 50 1.68 1.95 0.68
CA ALA A 50 1.39 2.29 2.07
C ALA A 50 -0.10 2.07 2.43
N VAL A 51 -1.02 2.33 1.51
CA VAL A 51 -2.46 2.01 1.70
C VAL A 51 -2.65 0.49 1.81
N GLU A 52 -2.00 -0.27 0.93
CA GLU A 52 -2.04 -1.73 0.97
C GLU A 52 -1.46 -2.28 2.28
N LEU A 53 -0.31 -1.75 2.72
CA LEU A 53 0.29 -2.08 4.02
C LEU A 53 -0.67 -1.89 5.19
N LEU A 54 -1.42 -0.77 5.22
CA LEU A 54 -2.39 -0.52 6.29
C LEU A 54 -3.51 -1.57 6.28
N SER A 55 -4.02 -1.93 5.11
CA SER A 55 -5.05 -2.96 4.98
C SER A 55 -4.54 -4.36 5.39
N GLY A 56 -3.30 -4.69 5.03
CA GLY A 56 -2.65 -5.93 5.45
C GLY A 56 -2.46 -6.02 6.97
N ILE A 57 -2.13 -4.90 7.64
CA ILE A 57 -2.05 -4.85 9.11
C ILE A 57 -3.41 -5.17 9.76
N VAL A 58 -4.52 -4.67 9.20
CA VAL A 58 -5.89 -4.97 9.68
C VAL A 58 -6.17 -6.47 9.49
N LEU A 59 -5.87 -7.01 8.31
CA LEU A 59 -6.08 -8.42 8.00
C LEU A 59 -5.25 -9.34 8.92
N TYR A 60 -3.97 -9.00 9.15
CA TYR A 60 -3.11 -9.69 10.11
C TYR A 60 -3.73 -9.71 11.51
N ARG A 61 -4.21 -8.56 12.00
CA ARG A 61 -4.85 -8.45 13.32
C ARG A 61 -6.10 -9.30 13.41
N ARG A 62 -6.91 -9.34 12.34
CA ARG A 62 -8.11 -10.18 12.25
C ARG A 62 -7.76 -11.67 12.30
N LEU A 63 -6.82 -12.12 11.47
CA LEU A 63 -6.38 -13.52 11.43
C LEU A 63 -5.73 -13.95 12.76
N ALA A 64 -4.92 -13.09 13.36
CA ALA A 64 -4.30 -13.33 14.67
C ALA A 64 -5.35 -13.43 15.79
N GLY A 65 -6.37 -12.55 15.78
CA GLY A 65 -7.48 -12.59 16.73
C GLY A 65 -8.32 -13.87 16.61
N GLU A 66 -8.68 -14.26 15.38
CA GLU A 66 -9.39 -15.52 15.09
C GLU A 66 -8.57 -16.76 15.50
N SER A 67 -7.25 -16.73 15.34
CA SER A 67 -6.38 -17.84 15.75
C SER A 67 -6.30 -18.04 17.26
N ASN A 68 -6.42 -16.95 18.04
CA ASN A 68 -6.27 -16.92 19.49
C ASN A 68 -7.60 -16.87 20.27
N HIS A 69 -8.76 -16.92 19.58
CA HIS A 69 -10.10 -16.75 20.19
C HIS A 69 -10.26 -15.46 21.02
N ALA A 70 -9.47 -14.43 20.72
CA ALA A 70 -9.51 -13.16 21.43
C ALA A 70 -10.63 -12.26 20.88
N ALA A 71 -11.17 -11.40 21.74
CA ALA A 71 -12.29 -10.51 21.40
C ALA A 71 -11.97 -9.62 20.19
N THR A 72 -12.92 -9.53 19.25
CA THR A 72 -12.79 -8.86 17.94
C THR A 72 -13.01 -7.34 17.98
N VAL A 73 -13.34 -6.78 19.15
CA VAL A 73 -13.75 -5.37 19.32
C VAL A 73 -12.66 -4.38 18.87
N ASP A 74 -11.37 -4.72 19.05
CA ASP A 74 -10.27 -3.86 18.64
C ASP A 74 -10.04 -3.85 17.11
N VAL A 75 -10.43 -4.92 16.41
CA VAL A 75 -10.24 -5.05 14.96
C VAL A 75 -11.17 -4.10 14.21
N GLU A 76 -12.43 -3.99 14.63
CA GLU A 76 -13.44 -3.15 13.98
C GLU A 76 -13.13 -1.66 14.08
N ARG A 77 -12.51 -1.22 15.20
CA ARG A 77 -11.99 0.15 15.34
C ARG A 77 -10.81 0.40 14.41
N LEU A 78 -9.89 -0.56 14.33
CA LEU A 78 -8.72 -0.46 13.47
C LEU A 78 -9.12 -0.43 11.99
N GLU A 79 -10.09 -1.24 11.59
CA GLU A 79 -10.64 -1.26 10.23
C GLU A 79 -11.27 0.08 9.83
N ASN A 80 -12.07 0.68 10.71
CA ASN A 80 -12.65 2.01 10.47
C ASN A 80 -11.58 3.10 10.35
N LEU A 81 -10.56 3.08 11.22
CA LEU A 81 -9.45 4.03 11.16
C LEU A 81 -8.63 3.85 9.88
N THR A 82 -8.25 2.62 9.56
CA THR A 82 -7.51 2.28 8.34
C THR A 82 -8.27 2.67 7.10
N THR A 83 -9.58 2.40 7.03
CA THR A 83 -10.43 2.79 5.90
C THR A 83 -10.45 4.30 5.72
N ARG A 84 -10.59 5.06 6.81
CA ARG A 84 -10.61 6.53 6.76
C ARG A 84 -9.26 7.10 6.35
N ILE A 85 -8.17 6.57 6.89
CA ILE A 85 -6.80 6.96 6.52
C ILE A 85 -6.55 6.66 5.04
N SER A 86 -6.91 5.45 4.59
CA SER A 86 -6.76 5.01 3.19
C SER A 86 -7.55 5.92 2.25
N ALA A 87 -8.79 6.24 2.59
CA ALA A 87 -9.61 7.16 1.80
C ALA A 87 -8.96 8.55 1.69
N VAL A 88 -8.43 9.08 2.79
CA VAL A 88 -7.74 10.38 2.78
C VAL A 88 -6.45 10.31 1.94
N LEU A 89 -5.65 9.26 2.09
CA LEU A 89 -4.41 9.07 1.32
C LEU A 89 -4.70 8.97 -0.19
N LEU A 90 -5.72 8.20 -0.58
CA LEU A 90 -6.12 8.06 -1.98
C LEU A 90 -6.64 9.39 -2.55
N VAL A 91 -7.43 10.16 -1.78
CA VAL A 91 -7.89 11.48 -2.23
C VAL A 91 -6.71 12.45 -2.41
N LEU A 92 -5.79 12.49 -1.44
CA LEU A 92 -4.58 13.31 -1.54
C LEU A 92 -3.71 12.89 -2.72
N LEU A 93 -3.58 11.59 -2.96
CA LEU A 93 -2.83 11.04 -4.09
C LEU A 93 -3.47 11.43 -5.42
N CYS A 94 -4.78 11.29 -5.56
CA CYS A 94 -5.52 11.75 -6.73
C CYS A 94 -5.32 13.25 -6.98
N ALA A 95 -5.42 14.08 -5.93
CA ALA A 95 -5.19 15.51 -6.04
C ALA A 95 -3.74 15.82 -6.47
N TYR A 96 -2.76 15.14 -5.90
CA TYR A 96 -1.35 15.27 -6.28
C TYR A 96 -1.11 14.91 -7.74
N VAL A 97 -1.63 13.78 -8.22
CA VAL A 97 -1.50 13.34 -9.62
C VAL A 97 -2.20 14.32 -10.57
N LEU A 98 -3.40 14.77 -10.23
CA LEU A 98 -4.17 15.72 -11.04
C LEU A 98 -3.43 17.07 -11.18
N LEU A 99 -2.99 17.65 -10.07
CA LEU A 99 -2.25 18.92 -10.07
C LEU A 99 -0.93 18.79 -10.83
N SER A 100 -0.20 17.69 -10.63
CA SER A 100 1.07 17.44 -11.34
C SER A 100 0.85 17.28 -12.84
N SER A 101 -0.21 16.56 -13.24
CA SER A 101 -0.54 16.37 -14.66
C SER A 101 -0.99 17.67 -15.32
N LEU A 102 -1.82 18.46 -14.64
CA LEU A 102 -2.29 19.76 -15.14
C LEU A 102 -1.13 20.76 -15.26
N ALA A 103 -0.23 20.81 -14.27
CA ALA A 103 0.97 21.62 -14.34
C ALA A 103 1.87 21.21 -15.51
N GLY A 104 2.13 19.91 -15.68
CA GLY A 104 2.90 19.39 -16.82
C GLY A 104 2.31 19.81 -18.16
N LEU A 105 0.97 19.76 -18.30
CA LEU A 105 0.26 20.18 -19.51
C LEU A 105 0.36 21.70 -19.75
N VAL A 106 0.11 22.52 -18.73
CA VAL A 106 0.13 24.00 -18.83
C VAL A 106 1.53 24.52 -19.13
N PHE A 107 2.55 24.00 -18.43
CA PHE A 107 3.94 24.43 -18.59
C PHE A 107 4.65 23.76 -19.79
N ARG A 108 3.96 22.87 -20.53
CA ARG A 108 4.53 22.05 -21.63
C ARG A 108 5.86 21.40 -21.26
N VAL A 109 5.99 20.99 -19.99
CA VAL A 109 7.18 20.28 -19.52
C VAL A 109 7.10 18.88 -20.13
N ILE A 110 7.99 18.59 -21.08
CA ILE A 110 8.17 17.24 -21.60
C ILE A 110 8.86 16.48 -20.46
N PRO A 111 8.19 15.52 -19.80
CA PRO A 111 8.82 14.76 -18.73
C PRO A 111 9.97 13.98 -19.36
N GLU A 112 11.19 14.17 -18.86
CA GLU A 112 12.32 13.36 -19.30
C GLU A 112 12.01 11.89 -18.98
N GLY A 113 11.99 11.06 -20.03
CA GLY A 113 11.66 9.65 -19.89
C GLY A 113 12.67 8.95 -18.99
N SER A 114 12.27 8.58 -17.78
CA SER A 114 13.09 7.78 -16.88
C SER A 114 12.90 6.30 -17.19
N VAL A 115 13.97 5.63 -17.65
CA VAL A 115 14.00 4.17 -17.87
C VAL A 115 13.56 3.42 -16.61
N VAL A 116 13.90 3.94 -15.43
CA VAL A 116 13.48 3.39 -14.13
C VAL A 116 11.96 3.53 -13.95
N GLY A 117 11.38 4.67 -14.31
CA GLY A 117 9.92 4.88 -14.23
C GLY A 117 9.15 3.92 -15.14
N VAL A 118 9.66 3.69 -16.36
CA VAL A 118 9.08 2.73 -17.32
C VAL A 118 9.20 1.29 -16.84
N ALA A 119 10.37 0.91 -16.31
CA ALA A 119 10.57 -0.43 -15.75
C ALA A 119 9.62 -0.70 -14.57
N VAL A 120 9.45 0.29 -13.68
CA VAL A 120 8.54 0.19 -12.53
C VAL A 120 7.08 0.07 -12.98
N THR A 121 6.65 0.82 -14.00
CA THR A 121 5.29 0.68 -14.53
C THR A 121 5.05 -0.69 -15.16
N LEU A 122 6.04 -1.23 -15.87
CA LEU A 122 5.98 -2.58 -16.43
C LEU A 122 5.85 -3.66 -15.34
N VAL A 123 6.62 -3.54 -14.26
CA VAL A 123 6.55 -4.47 -13.14
C VAL A 123 5.22 -4.33 -12.39
N ALA A 124 4.72 -3.11 -12.19
CA ALA A 124 3.48 -2.86 -11.45
C ALA A 124 2.21 -3.37 -12.18
N VAL A 125 2.25 -3.55 -13.50
CA VAL A 125 1.09 -4.00 -14.30
C VAL A 125 0.96 -5.52 -14.37
N ILE A 126 2.04 -6.27 -14.16
CA ILE A 126 2.10 -7.74 -14.28
C ILE A 126 1.86 -8.38 -12.91
#